data_AF-A0A067ENX7-F1
#
_entry.id   AF-A0A067ENX7-F1
#
_cell.length_a   1.000
_cell.length_b   1.000
_cell.length_c   1.000
_cell.angle_alpha   90.00
_cell.angle_beta   90.00
_cell.angle_gamma   90.00
#
_symmetry.space_group_name_H-M   'P 1'
#
loop_
_entity.id
_entity.type
_entity.pdbx_description
1 polymer ?
#
loop_
_entity_poly.entity_id
_entity_poly.type
_entity_poly.pdbx_seq_one_letter_code
_entity_poly.pdbx_strand_id
1 'polypeptide(L)'
;KWRASKPPFRGIANDVRGRALYYKQDWISCIRSGFGMMAPTTYIFFASALPVIAFGEQPAKDTDGSLSTVETLSSTALCGIVHSVLGGQPLLILGVAEPTVLMYTYLYNFAKDREDLGQKLYLAWAGWVCVWTSLVLFLLAIFNACDLINRFTRIAGELFGMLIAVLFLQEATKGMDSEFKIPKAEDSSSEKYQFQWLYTNGLLGIIFTSGLVCTALKSRKARSWWSFIADYGVPLMVLVWSALSFSVPSKVPSGVPRRLFSPLPWESASLDHWSAIKDMGKVPVAYIFAAFIPAAMIVGLYFFDHSTLACGLIGLPPSNGVLPQSPMHTKSLAVLKTQFMKKKMVESATESIKQKATDSEIYGKI
;
A
#
# COMPACT_ATOMS: atom_id res chain seq x y z
N LYS A 1 3.42 34.35 -17.20
CA LYS A 1 3.09 35.21 -16.04
C LYS A 1 3.54 34.51 -14.75
N TRP A 2 4.77 34.78 -14.29
CA TRP A 2 5.21 34.40 -12.95
C TRP A 2 4.38 35.21 -11.95
N ARG A 3 3.41 34.57 -11.29
CA ARG A 3 2.54 35.27 -10.34
C ARG A 3 3.34 35.56 -9.08
N ALA A 4 3.21 36.79 -8.60
CA ALA A 4 3.71 37.28 -7.31
C ALA A 4 3.60 36.21 -6.22
N SER A 5 4.65 36.12 -5.40
CA SER A 5 4.75 35.23 -4.24
C SER A 5 3.44 35.22 -3.48
N LYS A 6 2.68 34.12 -3.61
CA LYS A 6 1.49 33.91 -2.79
C LYS A 6 1.94 33.95 -1.32
N PRO A 7 1.18 34.59 -0.41
CA PRO A 7 1.56 34.62 0.99
C PRO A 7 1.69 33.18 1.52
N PRO A 8 2.66 32.93 2.42
CA PRO A 8 2.86 31.61 3.00
C PRO A 8 1.54 31.10 3.62
N PHE A 9 1.32 29.78 3.63
CA PHE A 9 0.12 29.10 4.15
C PHE A 9 -1.19 29.28 3.37
N ARG A 10 -1.24 30.10 2.31
CA ARG A 10 -2.48 30.31 1.54
C ARG A 10 -3.02 29.02 0.90
N GLY A 11 -2.13 28.15 0.42
CA GLY A 11 -2.52 26.84 -0.14
C GLY A 11 -3.24 25.98 0.89
N ILE A 12 -2.57 25.74 2.02
CA ILE A 12 -3.08 24.95 3.15
C ILE A 12 -4.45 25.48 3.63
N ALA A 13 -4.59 26.79 3.81
CA ALA A 13 -5.85 27.39 4.25
C ALA A 13 -7.00 27.15 3.27
N ASN A 14 -6.73 27.19 1.96
CA ASN A 14 -7.74 26.90 0.94
C ASN A 14 -8.12 25.41 0.94
N ASP A 15 -7.15 24.52 1.08
CA ASP A 15 -7.38 23.07 1.09
C ASP A 15 -8.23 22.66 2.31
N VAL A 16 -7.92 23.21 3.49
CA VAL A 16 -8.71 22.98 4.72
C VAL A 16 -10.14 23.50 4.56
N ARG A 17 -10.30 24.73 4.03
CA ARG A 17 -11.64 25.31 3.81
C ARG A 17 -12.44 24.50 2.80
N GLY A 18 -11.81 24.03 1.72
CA GLY A 18 -12.44 23.17 0.73
C GLY A 18 -12.91 21.84 1.32
N ARG A 19 -12.05 21.18 2.11
CA ARG A 19 -12.36 19.90 2.74
C ARG A 19 -13.44 20.00 3.82
N ALA A 20 -13.41 21.04 4.64
CA ALA A 20 -14.32 21.23 5.77
C ALA A 20 -15.80 21.26 5.35
N LEU A 21 -16.11 21.78 4.16
CA LEU A 21 -17.48 21.85 3.63
C LEU A 21 -18.10 20.47 3.39
N TYR A 22 -17.31 19.51 2.94
CA TYR A 22 -17.79 18.17 2.56
C TYR A 22 -17.58 17.14 3.67
N TYR A 23 -16.69 17.40 4.63
CA TYR A 23 -16.31 16.42 5.65
C TYR A 23 -17.51 15.83 6.40
N LYS A 24 -18.44 16.68 6.87
CA LYS A 24 -19.66 16.22 7.56
C LYS A 24 -20.56 15.38 6.66
N GLN A 25 -20.65 15.72 5.37
CA GLN A 25 -21.49 15.00 4.41
C GLN A 25 -20.95 13.60 4.13
N ASP A 26 -19.63 13.42 4.09
CA ASP A 26 -19.01 12.11 3.84
C ASP A 26 -19.38 11.08 4.91
N TRP A 27 -19.31 11.46 6.19
CA TRP A 27 -19.71 10.59 7.31
C TRP A 27 -21.19 10.21 7.25
N ILE A 28 -22.06 11.20 7.00
CA ILE A 28 -23.51 10.96 6.88
C ILE A 28 -23.81 10.06 5.69
N SER A 29 -23.16 10.30 4.55
CA SER A 29 -23.34 9.51 3.33
C SER A 29 -22.87 8.07 3.53
N CYS A 30 -21.72 7.86 4.19
CA CYS A 30 -21.19 6.53 4.48
C CYS A 30 -22.17 5.72 5.34
N ILE A 31 -22.68 6.30 6.43
CA ILE A 31 -23.65 5.65 7.32
C ILE A 31 -24.94 5.31 6.56
N ARG A 32 -25.41 6.20 5.69
CA ARG A 32 -26.64 6.01 4.90
C ARG A 32 -26.49 4.94 3.81
N SER A 33 -25.29 4.73 3.28
CA SER A 33 -25.01 3.70 2.27
C SER A 33 -25.04 2.27 2.85
N GLY A 34 -25.03 2.11 4.17
CA GLY A 34 -25.20 0.82 4.85
C GLY A 34 -24.24 -0.26 4.35
N PHE A 35 -24.76 -1.48 4.15
CA PHE A 35 -23.97 -2.64 3.73
C PHE A 35 -23.41 -2.56 2.30
N GLY A 36 -23.84 -1.60 1.48
CA GLY A 36 -23.31 -1.41 0.13
C GLY A 36 -21.80 -1.14 0.12
N MET A 37 -21.28 -0.47 1.15
CA MET A 37 -19.86 -0.13 1.25
C MET A 37 -18.95 -1.32 1.60
N MET A 38 -19.49 -2.43 2.11
CA MET A 38 -18.66 -3.59 2.49
C MET A 38 -17.94 -4.20 1.29
N ALA A 39 -18.57 -4.18 0.10
CA ALA A 39 -17.99 -4.76 -1.09
C ALA A 39 -16.76 -4.00 -1.61
N PRO A 40 -16.83 -2.67 -1.84
CA PRO A 40 -15.65 -1.88 -2.13
C PRO A 40 -14.58 -1.95 -1.03
N THR A 41 -14.99 -1.90 0.25
CA THR A 41 -14.04 -1.92 1.38
C THR A 41 -13.24 -3.21 1.43
N THR A 42 -13.91 -4.36 1.31
CA THR A 42 -13.25 -5.66 1.32
C THR A 42 -12.38 -5.86 0.07
N TYR A 43 -12.86 -5.44 -1.11
CA TYR A 43 -12.07 -5.49 -2.33
C TYR A 43 -10.77 -4.68 -2.21
N ILE A 44 -10.87 -3.43 -1.73
CA ILE A 44 -9.72 -2.54 -1.55
C ILE A 44 -8.80 -3.03 -0.42
N PHE A 45 -9.34 -3.60 0.66
CA PHE A 45 -8.54 -4.21 1.71
C PHE A 45 -7.57 -5.25 1.14
N PHE A 46 -8.06 -6.23 0.39
CA PHE A 46 -7.20 -7.25 -0.22
C PHE A 46 -6.31 -6.68 -1.33
N ALA A 47 -6.80 -5.75 -2.15
CA ALA A 47 -6.00 -5.10 -3.18
C ALA A 47 -4.84 -4.27 -2.60
N SER A 48 -4.96 -3.84 -1.34
CA SER A 48 -3.94 -3.06 -0.63
C SER A 48 -3.04 -3.94 0.23
N ALA A 49 -3.60 -4.94 0.91
CA ALA A 49 -2.85 -5.84 1.79
C ALA A 49 -1.87 -6.74 1.01
N LEU A 50 -2.26 -7.29 -0.14
CA LEU A 50 -1.42 -8.26 -0.87
C LEU A 50 -0.09 -7.66 -1.36
N PRO A 51 -0.07 -6.46 -2.01
CA PRO A 51 1.20 -5.83 -2.38
C PRO A 51 2.04 -5.47 -1.15
N VAL A 52 1.42 -5.02 -0.06
CA VAL A 52 2.14 -4.65 1.16
C VAL A 52 2.77 -5.87 1.84
N ILE A 53 2.11 -7.02 1.81
CA ILE A 53 2.69 -8.28 2.30
C ILE A 53 3.91 -8.67 1.45
N ALA A 54 3.78 -8.63 0.13
CA ALA A 54 4.90 -8.95 -0.78
C ALA A 54 6.07 -7.97 -0.61
N PHE A 55 5.79 -6.67 -0.52
CA PHE A 55 6.77 -5.62 -0.28
C PHE A 55 7.31 -5.59 1.15
N GLY A 56 6.64 -6.22 2.12
CA GLY A 56 7.15 -6.37 3.47
C GLY A 56 8.11 -7.55 3.60
N GLU A 57 7.95 -8.59 2.78
CA GLU A 57 8.85 -9.74 2.74
C GLU A 57 10.20 -9.40 2.10
N GLN A 58 10.21 -8.57 1.06
CA GLN A 58 11.43 -8.15 0.38
C GLN A 58 12.48 -7.49 1.32
N PRO A 59 12.15 -6.43 2.08
CA PRO A 59 13.09 -5.82 3.00
C PRO A 59 13.41 -6.73 4.17
N ALA A 60 12.52 -7.64 4.58
CA ALA A 60 12.86 -8.63 5.61
C ALA A 60 14.04 -9.50 5.18
N LYS A 61 14.11 -9.86 3.89
CA LYS A 61 15.25 -10.58 3.30
C LYS A 61 16.47 -9.70 3.09
N ASP A 62 16.28 -8.45 2.68
CA ASP A 62 17.37 -7.54 2.31
C ASP A 62 18.00 -6.78 3.49
N THR A 63 17.30 -6.72 4.62
CA THR A 63 17.74 -6.02 5.84
C THR A 63 18.05 -6.96 7.01
N ASP A 64 18.30 -8.24 6.71
CA ASP A 64 18.56 -9.30 7.71
C ASP A 64 17.52 -9.33 8.85
N GLY A 65 16.24 -9.14 8.51
CA GLY A 65 15.13 -9.11 9.46
C GLY A 65 14.94 -7.80 10.24
N SER A 66 15.74 -6.76 9.97
CA SER A 66 15.64 -5.46 10.66
C SER A 66 14.38 -4.66 10.28
N LEU A 67 13.79 -4.96 9.12
CA LEU A 67 12.48 -4.44 8.70
C LEU A 67 11.61 -5.61 8.26
N SER A 68 10.53 -5.87 8.99
CA SER A 68 9.64 -7.02 8.79
C SER A 68 8.35 -6.64 8.04
N THR A 69 7.64 -7.67 7.55
CA THR A 69 6.30 -7.54 6.97
C THR A 69 5.31 -6.86 7.91
N VAL A 70 5.47 -7.10 9.21
CA VAL A 70 4.58 -6.55 10.25
C VAL A 70 4.68 -5.04 10.37
N GLU A 71 5.89 -4.47 10.31
CA GLU A 71 6.08 -3.02 10.35
C GLU A 71 5.54 -2.37 9.07
N THR A 72 5.71 -3.02 7.93
CA THR A 72 5.19 -2.53 6.65
C THR A 72 3.65 -2.51 6.63
N LEU A 73 3.01 -3.55 7.16
CA LEU A 73 1.56 -3.63 7.36
C LEU A 73 1.07 -2.61 8.41
N SER A 74 1.76 -2.51 9.54
CA SER A 74 1.42 -1.57 10.62
C SER A 74 1.54 -0.13 10.16
N SER A 75 2.58 0.19 9.39
CA SER A 75 2.72 1.48 8.72
C SER A 75 1.52 1.79 7.84
N THR A 76 1.20 0.89 6.91
CA THR A 76 0.11 1.09 5.96
C THR A 76 -1.23 1.28 6.69
N ALA A 77 -1.48 0.50 7.74
CA ALA A 77 -2.69 0.62 8.54
C ALA A 77 -2.76 1.96 9.30
N LEU A 78 -1.71 2.33 10.02
CA LEU A 78 -1.67 3.57 10.81
C LEU A 78 -1.70 4.82 9.92
N CYS A 79 -0.78 4.89 8.95
CA CYS A 79 -0.69 5.99 8.01
C CYS A 79 -2.02 6.08 7.19
N GLY A 80 -2.65 4.96 6.83
CA GLY A 80 -3.97 4.91 6.18
C GLY A 80 -5.14 5.41 7.04
N ILE A 81 -5.24 5.00 8.32
CA ILE A 81 -6.27 5.49 9.26
C ILE A 81 -6.12 7.00 9.43
N VAL A 82 -4.92 7.47 9.73
CA VAL A 82 -4.63 8.91 9.93
C VAL A 82 -5.02 9.72 8.70
N HIS A 83 -4.68 9.24 7.49
CA HIS A 83 -5.03 9.93 6.25
C HIS A 83 -6.52 9.88 5.92
N SER A 84 -7.21 8.78 6.22
CA SER A 84 -8.66 8.71 6.01
C SER A 84 -9.43 9.73 6.85
N VAL A 85 -8.92 10.05 8.05
CA VAL A 85 -9.55 10.98 9.00
C VAL A 85 -9.12 12.42 8.76
N LEU A 86 -7.82 12.68 8.54
CA LEU A 86 -7.23 14.03 8.47
C LEU A 86 -6.85 14.47 7.05
N GLY A 87 -6.85 13.56 6.08
CA GLY A 87 -6.41 13.83 4.72
C GLY A 87 -7.35 14.74 3.93
N GLY A 88 -6.76 15.52 3.03
CA GLY A 88 -7.50 16.36 2.09
C GLY A 88 -8.24 15.57 1.00
N GLN A 89 -7.82 14.33 0.73
CA GLN A 89 -8.43 13.45 -0.27
C GLN A 89 -8.53 12.00 0.25
N PRO A 90 -9.62 11.62 0.94
CA PRO A 90 -9.77 10.29 1.55
C PRO A 90 -9.95 9.14 0.53
N LEU A 91 -10.12 9.46 -0.75
CA LEU A 91 -10.14 8.45 -1.82
C LEU A 91 -8.75 7.91 -2.17
N LEU A 92 -7.69 8.63 -1.79
CA LEU A 92 -6.31 8.20 -1.98
C LEU A 92 -6.00 7.04 -1.02
N ILE A 93 -5.50 5.93 -1.57
CA ILE A 93 -5.03 4.80 -0.78
C ILE A 93 -3.55 4.99 -0.50
N LEU A 94 -3.20 5.01 0.78
CA LEU A 94 -1.81 5.00 1.23
C LEU A 94 -1.34 3.57 1.45
N GLY A 95 -0.08 3.32 1.12
CA GLY A 95 0.62 2.07 1.40
C GLY A 95 2.10 2.19 1.07
N VAL A 96 2.88 1.23 1.50
CA VAL A 96 4.31 1.20 1.18
C VAL A 96 4.48 0.74 -0.27
N ALA A 97 5.17 1.53 -1.09
CA ALA A 97 5.56 1.16 -2.44
C ALA A 97 7.02 0.73 -2.54
N GLU A 98 7.32 0.01 -3.62
CA GLU A 98 8.66 -0.50 -3.92
C GLU A 98 9.78 0.54 -3.85
N PRO A 99 9.64 1.79 -4.37
CA PRO A 99 10.71 2.77 -4.26
C PRO A 99 11.09 3.09 -2.81
N THR A 100 10.12 3.09 -1.89
CA THR A 100 10.37 3.25 -0.45
C THR A 100 11.17 2.08 0.10
N VAL A 101 10.79 0.85 -0.25
CA VAL A 101 11.49 -0.37 0.17
C VAL A 101 12.93 -0.35 -0.31
N LEU A 102 13.16 -0.03 -1.59
CA LEU A 102 14.49 0.05 -2.18
C LEU A 102 15.35 1.09 -1.45
N MET A 103 14.78 2.24 -1.14
CA MET A 103 15.46 3.29 -0.36
C MET A 103 15.88 2.80 1.02
N TYR A 104 14.99 2.11 1.73
CA TYR A 104 15.30 1.52 3.04
C TYR A 104 16.41 0.46 2.93
N THR A 105 16.37 -0.40 1.91
CA THR A 105 17.45 -1.36 1.63
C THR A 105 18.79 -0.66 1.34
N TYR A 106 18.80 0.45 0.61
CA TYR A 106 20.02 1.24 0.39
C TYR A 106 20.55 1.87 1.68
N LEU A 107 19.67 2.45 2.50
CA LEU A 107 20.04 3.00 3.81
C LEU A 107 20.61 1.91 4.73
N TYR A 108 20.01 0.71 4.71
CA TYR A 108 20.50 -0.44 5.47
C TYR A 108 21.89 -0.87 5.02
N ASN A 109 22.09 -1.05 3.71
CA ASN A 109 23.40 -1.40 3.16
C ASN A 109 24.46 -0.33 3.44
N PHE A 110 24.06 0.95 3.48
CA PHE A 110 24.97 2.02 3.87
C PHE A 110 25.34 1.97 5.37
N ALA A 111 24.38 1.63 6.24
CA ALA A 111 24.56 1.62 7.69
C ALA A 111 25.29 0.38 8.21
N LYS A 112 25.04 -0.80 7.63
CA LYS A 112 25.52 -2.09 8.14
C LYS A 112 27.05 -2.22 8.13
N ASP A 113 27.72 -1.63 7.13
CA ASP A 113 29.17 -1.75 6.94
C ASP A 113 29.96 -0.67 7.73
N ARG A 114 29.28 0.13 8.55
CA ARG A 114 29.92 1.19 9.36
C ARG A 114 29.90 0.86 10.83
N GLU A 115 31.06 0.96 11.46
CA GLU A 115 31.23 0.72 12.90
C GLU A 115 30.44 1.72 13.77
N ASP A 116 30.26 2.96 13.30
CA ASP A 116 29.60 4.03 14.07
C ASP A 116 28.06 3.93 14.14
N LEU A 117 27.45 3.26 13.16
CA LEU A 117 25.98 3.11 13.06
C LEU A 117 25.60 1.65 13.36
N GLY A 118 26.23 0.73 12.63
CA GLY A 118 25.90 -0.68 12.61
C GLY A 118 24.44 -0.96 12.24
N GLN A 119 24.09 -2.23 12.33
CA GLN A 119 22.73 -2.72 12.07
C GLN A 119 21.70 -2.17 13.09
N LYS A 120 22.13 -1.96 14.33
CA LYS A 120 21.22 -1.62 15.45
C LYS A 120 20.70 -0.18 15.38
N LEU A 121 21.51 0.79 14.91
CA LEU A 121 21.10 2.19 14.82
C LEU A 121 20.54 2.56 13.44
N TYR A 122 20.44 1.60 12.51
CA TYR A 122 19.87 1.83 11.17
C TYR A 122 18.45 2.41 11.24
N LEU A 123 17.56 1.82 12.05
CA LEU A 123 16.18 2.29 12.21
C LEU A 123 16.12 3.71 12.78
N ALA A 124 16.98 4.03 13.76
CA ALA A 124 17.10 5.35 14.34
C ALA A 124 17.61 6.39 13.32
N TRP A 125 18.56 6.01 12.46
CA TRP A 125 19.04 6.86 11.38
C TRP A 125 17.98 7.08 10.30
N ALA A 126 17.23 6.04 9.91
CA ALA A 126 16.07 6.16 9.02
C ALA A 126 15.01 7.10 9.60
N GLY A 127 14.83 7.12 10.92
CA GLY A 127 14.01 8.11 11.63
C GLY A 127 14.47 9.54 11.40
N TRP A 128 15.77 9.83 11.48
CA TRP A 128 16.33 11.15 11.15
C TRP A 128 16.14 11.54 9.68
N VAL A 129 16.29 10.59 8.76
CA VAL A 129 15.97 10.81 7.33
C VAL A 129 14.50 11.24 7.19
N CYS A 130 13.57 10.60 7.91
CA CYS A 130 12.16 10.97 7.91
C CYS A 130 11.89 12.36 8.53
N VAL A 131 12.61 12.74 9.59
CA VAL A 131 12.53 14.08 10.20
C VAL A 131 12.93 15.16 9.19
N TRP A 132 14.08 15.01 8.52
CA TRP A 132 14.52 15.94 7.47
C TRP A 132 13.53 15.99 6.31
N THR A 133 13.05 14.83 5.88
CA THR A 133 12.06 14.72 4.80
C THR A 133 10.79 15.49 5.16
N SER A 134 10.28 15.30 6.38
CA SER A 134 9.10 16.02 6.86
C SER A 134 9.34 17.52 6.94
N LEU A 135 10.50 17.96 7.41
CA LEU A 135 10.84 19.39 7.49
C LEU A 135 10.83 20.02 6.09
N VAL A 136 11.44 19.38 5.10
CA VAL A 136 11.44 19.87 3.72
C VAL A 136 10.02 19.86 3.14
N LEU A 137 9.22 18.81 3.37
CA LEU A 137 7.82 18.77 2.91
C LEU A 137 6.96 19.89 3.53
N PHE A 138 7.15 20.19 4.83
CA PHE A 138 6.47 21.32 5.47
C PHE A 138 6.89 22.66 4.85
N LEU A 139 8.17 22.86 4.58
CA LEU A 139 8.65 24.06 3.90
C LEU A 139 8.03 24.19 2.50
N LEU A 140 8.02 23.11 1.72
CA LEU A 140 7.40 23.09 0.39
C LEU A 140 5.89 23.42 0.44
N ALA A 141 5.18 22.91 1.45
CA ALA A 141 3.76 23.22 1.66
C ALA A 141 3.54 24.71 2.02
N ILE A 142 4.38 25.28 2.89
CA ILE A 142 4.32 26.69 3.28
C ILE A 142 4.53 27.61 2.08
N PHE A 143 5.51 27.29 1.23
CA PHE A 143 5.84 28.04 0.01
C PHE A 143 4.91 27.73 -1.18
N ASN A 144 3.86 26.94 -0.98
CA ASN A 144 2.88 26.56 -2.00
C ASN A 144 3.53 25.92 -3.25
N ALA A 145 4.59 25.13 -3.06
CA ALA A 145 5.29 24.42 -4.12
C ALA A 145 4.39 23.37 -4.81
N CYS A 146 3.25 23.00 -4.20
CA CYS A 146 2.23 22.12 -4.77
C CYS A 146 1.71 22.61 -6.14
N ASP A 147 1.81 23.91 -6.47
CA ASP A 147 1.49 24.41 -7.81
C ASP A 147 2.34 23.76 -8.92
N LEU A 148 3.52 23.21 -8.58
CA LEU A 148 4.41 22.50 -9.50
C LEU A 148 3.76 21.24 -10.09
N ILE A 149 2.77 20.64 -9.40
CA ILE A 149 2.09 19.45 -9.90
C ILE A 149 1.32 19.72 -11.21
N ASN A 150 0.88 20.96 -11.44
CA ASN A 150 0.22 21.34 -12.69
C ASN A 150 1.18 21.33 -13.90
N ARG A 151 2.49 21.24 -13.66
CA ARG A 151 3.51 21.06 -14.70
C ARG A 151 3.76 19.58 -15.01
N PHE A 152 3.31 18.68 -14.15
CA PHE A 152 3.46 17.25 -14.39
C PHE A 152 2.54 16.83 -15.54
N THR A 153 3.14 16.41 -16.64
CA THR A 153 2.40 16.10 -17.87
C THR A 153 1.79 14.70 -17.79
N ARG A 154 0.76 14.47 -18.61
CA ARG A 154 0.18 13.13 -18.80
C ARG A 154 1.24 12.09 -19.19
N ILE A 155 2.19 12.48 -20.04
CA ILE A 155 3.29 11.61 -20.48
C ILE A 155 4.15 11.17 -19.28
N ALA A 156 4.50 12.11 -18.39
CA ALA A 156 5.27 11.78 -17.19
C ALA A 156 4.52 10.80 -16.28
N GLY A 157 3.20 10.97 -16.12
CA GLY A 157 2.37 10.06 -15.33
C GLY A 157 2.24 8.66 -15.94
N GLU A 158 2.04 8.56 -17.26
CA GLU A 158 1.96 7.27 -17.96
C GLU A 158 3.32 6.53 -17.93
N LEU A 159 4.44 7.24 -18.12
CA LEU A 159 5.79 6.67 -18.01
C LEU A 159 6.10 6.20 -16.59
N PHE A 160 5.73 6.98 -15.57
CA PHE A 160 5.91 6.58 -14.18
C PHE A 160 5.08 5.36 -13.83
N GLY A 161 3.81 5.31 -14.27
CA GLY A 161 2.97 4.13 -14.11
C GLY A 161 3.53 2.88 -14.82
N MET A 162 4.10 3.05 -16.03
CA MET A 162 4.78 1.97 -16.76
C MET A 162 6.02 1.48 -16.02
N LEU A 163 6.85 2.38 -15.48
CA LEU A 163 8.03 2.03 -14.70
C LEU A 163 7.65 1.15 -13.49
N ILE A 164 6.65 1.58 -12.71
CA ILE A 164 6.16 0.81 -11.57
C ILE A 164 5.63 -0.56 -12.00
N ALA A 165 4.91 -0.65 -13.12
CA ALA A 165 4.42 -1.94 -13.62
C ALA A 165 5.56 -2.90 -14.02
N VAL A 166 6.63 -2.39 -14.65
CA VAL A 166 7.82 -3.18 -15.02
C VAL A 166 8.56 -3.67 -13.77
N LEU A 167 8.75 -2.79 -12.78
CA LEU A 167 9.38 -3.13 -11.51
C LEU A 167 8.61 -4.23 -10.76
N PHE A 168 7.28 -4.11 -10.67
CA PHE A 168 6.42 -5.16 -10.11
C PHE A 168 6.57 -6.52 -10.82
N LEU A 169 6.68 -6.53 -12.15
CA LEU A 169 6.89 -7.78 -12.91
C LEU A 169 8.28 -8.36 -12.65
N GLN A 170 9.29 -7.51 -12.53
CA GLN A 170 10.65 -7.93 -12.18
C GLN A 170 10.68 -8.55 -10.78
N GLU A 171 10.04 -7.93 -9.79
CA GLU A 171 9.98 -8.46 -8.43
C GLU A 171 9.17 -9.76 -8.35
N ALA A 172 8.07 -9.90 -9.09
CA ALA A 172 7.37 -11.17 -9.19
C ALA A 172 8.27 -12.29 -9.75
N THR A 173 9.13 -11.96 -10.72
CA THR A 173 10.09 -12.92 -11.31
C THR A 173 11.22 -13.25 -10.33
N LYS A 174 11.77 -12.28 -9.60
CA LYS A 174 12.77 -12.50 -8.54
C LYS A 174 12.21 -13.32 -7.38
N GLY A 175 10.97 -13.05 -6.97
CA GLY A 175 10.26 -13.83 -5.96
C GLY A 175 10.15 -15.31 -6.38
N MET A 176 9.77 -15.56 -7.64
CA MET A 176 9.74 -16.91 -8.20
C MET A 176 11.11 -17.59 -8.19
N ASP A 177 12.15 -16.89 -8.65
CA ASP A 177 13.53 -17.40 -8.65
C ASP A 177 14.03 -17.71 -7.22
N SER A 178 13.59 -16.94 -6.22
CA SER A 178 13.95 -17.16 -4.82
C SER A 178 13.36 -18.45 -4.23
N GLU A 179 12.28 -18.99 -4.80
CA GLU A 179 11.70 -20.27 -4.38
C GLU A 179 12.52 -21.48 -4.82
N PHE A 180 13.36 -21.31 -5.86
CA PHE A 180 14.33 -22.31 -6.31
C PHE A 180 15.67 -22.23 -5.58
N LYS A 181 15.84 -21.26 -4.67
CA LYS A 181 17.09 -21.00 -3.95
C LYS A 181 16.94 -21.20 -2.44
N ILE A 182 18.06 -21.50 -1.79
CA ILE A 182 18.14 -21.58 -0.33
C ILE A 182 18.12 -20.15 0.23
N PRO A 183 17.27 -19.82 1.21
CA PRO A 183 17.25 -18.51 1.84
C PRO A 183 18.58 -18.26 2.57
N LYS A 184 19.13 -17.04 2.42
CA LYS A 184 20.47 -16.68 2.93
C LYS A 184 20.62 -16.80 4.46
N ALA A 185 19.50 -16.76 5.19
CA ALA A 185 19.45 -16.77 6.65
C ALA A 185 19.21 -18.17 7.26
N GLU A 186 19.07 -19.22 6.45
CA GLU A 186 18.72 -20.56 6.95
C GLU A 186 19.83 -21.59 6.68
N ASP A 187 19.97 -22.53 7.62
CA ASP A 187 21.00 -23.56 7.55
C ASP A 187 20.83 -24.47 6.32
N SER A 188 21.84 -24.48 5.46
CA SER A 188 21.92 -25.33 4.25
C SER A 188 21.83 -26.84 4.52
N SER A 189 21.91 -27.27 5.78
CA SER A 189 21.90 -28.67 6.20
C SER A 189 20.48 -29.25 6.41
N SER A 190 19.43 -28.44 6.37
CA SER A 190 18.06 -28.91 6.61
C SER A 190 17.52 -29.75 5.45
N GLU A 191 16.79 -30.84 5.74
CA GLU A 191 16.21 -31.74 4.72
C GLU A 191 15.33 -31.00 3.70
N LYS A 192 14.67 -29.91 4.10
CA LYS A 192 13.87 -29.04 3.22
C LYS A 192 14.66 -28.36 2.10
N TYR A 193 15.99 -28.25 2.24
CA TYR A 193 16.88 -27.62 1.25
C TYR A 193 17.65 -28.62 0.40
N GLN A 194 17.37 -29.91 0.54
CA GLN A 194 17.85 -30.89 -0.43
C GLN A 194 17.29 -30.57 -1.82
N PHE A 195 18.09 -30.85 -2.85
CA PHE A 195 17.78 -30.53 -4.25
C PHE A 195 16.36 -30.98 -4.68
N GLN A 196 15.93 -32.16 -4.24
CA GLN A 196 14.61 -32.73 -4.57
C GLN A 196 13.45 -31.86 -4.04
N TRP A 197 13.54 -31.40 -2.80
CA TRP A 197 12.52 -30.61 -2.14
C TRP A 197 12.53 -29.15 -2.58
N LEU A 198 13.72 -28.60 -2.84
CA LEU A 198 13.88 -27.25 -3.39
C LEU A 198 13.31 -27.14 -4.80
N TYR A 199 13.57 -28.13 -5.65
CA TYR A 199 13.01 -28.19 -7.00
C TYR A 199 11.48 -28.39 -6.97
N THR A 200 10.99 -29.24 -6.07
CA THR A 200 9.54 -29.44 -5.85
C THR A 200 8.87 -28.15 -5.39
N ASN A 201 9.50 -27.41 -4.47
CA ASN A 201 9.00 -26.13 -3.99
C ASN A 201 8.89 -25.10 -5.11
N GLY A 202 9.94 -24.93 -5.91
CA GLY A 202 9.90 -24.01 -7.05
C GLY A 202 8.86 -24.40 -8.12
N LEU A 203 8.71 -25.70 -8.41
CA LEU A 203 7.67 -26.18 -9.33
C LEU A 203 6.25 -25.90 -8.81
N LEU A 204 6.01 -26.15 -7.52
CA LEU A 204 4.74 -25.79 -6.86
C LEU A 204 4.51 -24.26 -6.89
N GLY A 205 5.56 -23.45 -6.69
CA GLY A 205 5.53 -21.99 -6.84
C GLY A 205 5.05 -21.55 -8.22
N ILE A 206 5.58 -22.16 -9.30
CA ILE A 206 5.15 -21.88 -10.68
C ILE A 206 3.68 -22.27 -10.88
N ILE A 207 3.27 -23.44 -10.40
CA ILE A 207 1.89 -23.95 -10.52
C ILE A 207 0.92 -23.00 -9.80
N PHE A 208 1.21 -22.64 -8.55
CA PHE A 208 0.36 -21.76 -7.76
C PHE A 208 0.29 -20.35 -8.34
N THR A 209 1.41 -19.80 -8.81
CA THR A 209 1.43 -18.45 -9.43
C THR A 209 0.67 -18.42 -10.74
N SER A 210 0.93 -19.38 -11.64
CA SER A 210 0.24 -19.47 -12.93
C SER A 210 -1.25 -19.75 -12.75
N GLY A 211 -1.58 -20.63 -11.81
CA GLY A 211 -2.94 -20.97 -11.42
C GLY A 211 -3.69 -19.76 -10.87
N LEU A 212 -3.10 -19.02 -9.93
CA LEU A 212 -3.67 -17.81 -9.35
C LEU A 212 -3.91 -16.74 -10.41
N VAL A 213 -2.94 -16.45 -11.27
CA VAL A 213 -3.08 -15.45 -12.33
C VAL A 213 -4.18 -15.84 -13.32
N CYS A 214 -4.20 -17.08 -13.80
CA CYS A 214 -5.17 -17.54 -14.78
C CYS A 214 -6.61 -17.53 -14.22
N THR A 215 -6.78 -18.02 -12.99
CA THR A 215 -8.09 -18.06 -12.31
C THR A 215 -8.57 -16.66 -11.90
N ALA A 216 -7.69 -15.79 -11.43
CA ALA A 216 -8.03 -14.40 -11.10
C ALA A 216 -8.45 -13.59 -12.34
N LEU A 217 -7.77 -13.77 -13.48
CA LEU A 217 -8.14 -13.13 -14.74
C LEU A 217 -9.48 -13.64 -15.29
N LYS A 218 -9.73 -14.96 -15.22
CA LYS A 218 -11.02 -15.55 -15.60
C LYS A 218 -12.15 -15.08 -14.70
N SER A 219 -11.92 -15.02 -13.38
CA SER A 219 -12.90 -14.56 -12.40
C SER A 219 -13.34 -13.11 -12.68
N ARG A 220 -12.40 -12.21 -13.03
CA ARG A 220 -12.73 -10.83 -13.41
C ARG A 220 -13.57 -10.73 -14.70
N LYS A 221 -13.43 -11.68 -15.63
CA LYS A 221 -14.22 -11.75 -16.88
C LYS A 221 -15.61 -12.37 -16.70
N ALA A 222 -15.85 -13.12 -15.61
CA ALA A 222 -17.12 -13.80 -15.33
C ALA A 222 -18.28 -12.87 -14.91
N ARG A 223 -18.13 -11.55 -15.11
CA ARG A 223 -19.05 -10.49 -14.69
C ARG A 223 -20.48 -10.62 -15.25
N SER A 224 -20.66 -11.36 -16.34
CA SER A 224 -21.97 -11.60 -16.97
C SER A 224 -22.88 -12.54 -16.18
N TRP A 225 -22.34 -13.35 -15.26
CA TRP A 225 -23.11 -14.45 -14.66
C TRP A 225 -23.07 -14.41 -13.12
N TRP A 226 -22.01 -13.88 -12.49
CA TRP A 226 -21.89 -13.79 -11.02
C TRP A 226 -21.22 -12.46 -10.61
N SER A 227 -22.00 -11.40 -10.38
CA SER A 227 -21.47 -10.07 -10.01
C SER A 227 -20.62 -10.13 -8.73
N PHE A 228 -21.04 -10.93 -7.75
CA PHE A 228 -20.30 -11.12 -6.49
C PHE A 228 -18.91 -11.73 -6.72
N ILE A 229 -18.81 -12.80 -7.52
CA ILE A 229 -17.51 -13.43 -7.82
C ILE A 229 -16.62 -12.49 -8.64
N ALA A 230 -17.19 -11.67 -9.53
CA ALA A 230 -16.39 -10.73 -10.31
C ALA A 230 -15.78 -9.60 -9.47
N ASP A 231 -16.49 -9.14 -8.42
CA ASP A 231 -16.04 -8.09 -7.52
C ASP A 231 -15.07 -8.60 -6.44
N TYR A 232 -15.25 -9.84 -5.96
CA TYR A 232 -14.36 -10.49 -4.98
C TYR A 232 -13.38 -11.51 -5.57
N GLY A 233 -13.24 -11.53 -6.90
CA GLY A 233 -12.53 -12.59 -7.61
C GLY A 233 -11.08 -12.75 -7.21
N VAL A 234 -10.34 -11.65 -7.11
CA VAL A 234 -8.92 -11.69 -6.73
C VAL A 234 -8.74 -12.17 -5.27
N PRO A 235 -9.41 -11.58 -4.26
CA PRO A 235 -9.40 -12.10 -2.89
C PRO A 235 -9.77 -13.58 -2.76
N LEU A 236 -10.86 -13.97 -3.42
CA LEU A 236 -11.37 -15.34 -3.38
C LEU A 236 -10.36 -16.32 -3.96
N MET A 237 -9.74 -15.99 -5.09
CA MET A 237 -8.71 -16.85 -5.69
C MET A 237 -7.47 -16.94 -4.80
N VAL A 238 -7.06 -15.87 -4.11
CA VAL A 238 -5.97 -15.95 -3.13
C VAL A 238 -6.33 -16.93 -2.01
N LEU A 239 -7.55 -16.88 -1.46
CA LEU A 239 -7.98 -17.82 -0.42
C LEU A 239 -8.01 -19.27 -0.92
N VAL A 240 -8.54 -19.51 -2.13
CA VAL A 240 -8.62 -20.85 -2.72
C VAL A 240 -7.24 -21.43 -2.97
N TRP A 241 -6.34 -20.67 -3.59
CA TRP A 241 -4.97 -21.14 -3.87
C TRP A 241 -4.13 -21.26 -2.59
N SER A 242 -4.37 -20.41 -1.60
CA SER A 242 -3.78 -20.57 -0.27
C SER A 242 -4.26 -21.87 0.37
N ALA A 243 -5.56 -22.15 0.39
CA ALA A 243 -6.11 -23.39 0.93
C ALA A 243 -5.57 -24.63 0.21
N LEU A 244 -5.47 -24.59 -1.12
CA LEU A 244 -4.84 -25.66 -1.91
C LEU A 244 -3.38 -25.90 -1.53
N SER A 245 -2.63 -24.85 -1.16
CA SER A 245 -1.25 -25.01 -0.68
C SER A 245 -1.14 -25.75 0.65
N PHE A 246 -2.21 -25.78 1.47
CA PHE A 246 -2.26 -26.58 2.70
C PHE A 246 -2.66 -28.04 2.45
N SER A 247 -3.30 -28.33 1.32
CA SER A 247 -3.78 -29.68 0.96
C SER A 247 -2.71 -30.61 0.38
N VAL A 248 -1.43 -30.36 0.68
CA VAL A 248 -0.29 -31.10 0.12
C VAL A 248 -0.15 -32.47 0.77
N PRO A 249 0.17 -33.54 0.01
CA PRO A 249 0.24 -34.90 0.54
C PRO A 249 1.21 -35.05 1.71
N SER A 250 0.88 -35.91 2.67
CA SER A 250 1.66 -36.20 3.89
C SER A 250 3.08 -36.76 3.65
N LYS A 251 3.46 -37.02 2.40
CA LYS A 251 4.81 -37.48 2.00
C LYS A 251 5.81 -36.34 1.80
N VAL A 252 5.39 -35.09 1.94
CA VAL A 252 6.22 -33.89 1.76
C VAL A 252 6.71 -33.38 3.13
N PRO A 253 8.00 -33.00 3.30
CA PRO A 253 8.53 -32.47 4.55
C PRO A 253 7.76 -31.25 5.04
N SER A 254 7.70 -31.09 6.38
CA SER A 254 7.12 -29.90 7.00
C SER A 254 7.88 -28.65 6.55
N GLY A 255 7.26 -27.85 5.68
CA GLY A 255 7.85 -26.61 5.14
C GLY A 255 7.82 -26.49 3.62
N VAL A 256 7.42 -27.54 2.89
CA VAL A 256 7.19 -27.49 1.43
C VAL A 256 5.68 -27.67 1.17
N PRO A 257 4.99 -26.76 0.44
CA PRO A 257 5.49 -25.51 -0.14
C PRO A 257 5.84 -24.48 0.95
N ARG A 258 6.88 -23.69 0.65
CA ARG A 258 7.32 -22.59 1.49
C ARG A 258 6.19 -21.59 1.63
N ARG A 259 5.97 -21.13 2.85
CA ARG A 259 4.90 -20.21 3.21
C ARG A 259 5.49 -19.03 3.94
N LEU A 260 4.89 -17.86 3.71
CA LEU A 260 5.26 -16.65 4.42
C LEU A 260 4.86 -16.79 5.90
N PHE A 261 5.82 -16.59 6.79
CA PHE A 261 5.57 -16.44 8.23
C PHE A 261 5.71 -14.98 8.60
N SER A 262 4.64 -14.39 9.12
CA SER A 262 4.65 -13.05 9.69
C SER A 262 4.55 -13.19 11.21
N PRO A 263 5.52 -12.69 11.99
CA PRO A 263 5.38 -12.65 13.44
C PRO A 263 4.19 -11.78 13.86
N LEU A 264 3.75 -11.91 15.10
CA LEU A 264 2.69 -11.05 15.61
C LEU A 264 3.27 -9.67 16.01
N PRO A 265 2.54 -8.55 15.83
CA PRO A 265 3.01 -7.21 16.16
C PRO A 265 3.45 -7.02 17.62
N TRP A 266 2.95 -7.86 18.53
CA TRP A 266 3.20 -7.81 19.97
C TRP A 266 4.27 -8.82 20.45
N GLU A 267 4.94 -9.53 19.54
CA GLU A 267 6.09 -10.37 19.89
C GLU A 267 7.33 -9.51 20.21
N SER A 268 8.18 -9.99 21.12
CA SER A 268 9.36 -9.27 21.61
C SER A 268 10.31 -8.83 20.50
N ALA A 269 10.50 -9.66 19.48
CA ALA A 269 11.33 -9.35 18.31
C ALA A 269 10.78 -8.17 17.49
N SER A 270 9.46 -7.96 17.48
CA SER A 270 8.85 -6.80 16.81
C SER A 270 8.85 -5.58 17.73
N LEU A 271 8.64 -5.74 19.04
CA LEU A 271 8.58 -4.63 20.01
C LEU A 271 9.86 -3.79 20.08
N ASP A 272 11.02 -4.40 19.87
CA ASP A 272 12.30 -3.67 19.83
C ASP A 272 12.31 -2.64 18.67
N HIS A 273 11.70 -2.95 17.53
CA HIS A 273 11.62 -2.06 16.37
C HIS A 273 10.73 -0.82 16.61
N TRP A 274 9.67 -0.93 17.41
CA TRP A 274 8.77 0.20 17.76
C TRP A 274 9.43 1.27 18.64
N SER A 275 10.62 0.98 19.18
CA SER A 275 11.31 1.84 20.12
C SER A 275 12.38 2.73 19.48
N ALA A 276 12.43 2.82 18.15
CA ALA A 276 13.42 3.56 17.37
C ALA A 276 13.68 5.00 17.88
N ILE A 277 12.64 5.69 18.38
CA ILE A 277 12.75 7.04 18.95
C ILE A 277 13.74 7.13 20.12
N LYS A 278 13.89 6.07 20.93
CA LYS A 278 14.80 6.03 22.07
C LYS A 278 16.26 5.99 21.64
N ASP A 279 16.51 5.41 20.47
CA ASP A 279 17.86 5.25 19.92
C ASP A 279 18.25 6.38 18.96
N MET A 280 17.30 7.24 18.56
CA MET A 280 17.59 8.44 17.74
C MET A 280 18.64 9.35 18.37
N GLY A 281 18.66 9.48 19.70
CA GLY A 281 19.66 10.28 20.42
C GLY A 281 21.07 9.68 20.43
N LYS A 282 21.23 8.40 20.07
CA LYS A 282 22.53 7.71 20.04
C LYS A 282 23.22 7.83 18.67
N VAL A 283 22.51 8.32 17.65
CA VAL A 283 23.07 8.49 16.30
C VAL A 283 24.10 9.63 16.31
N PRO A 284 25.32 9.44 15.78
CA PRO A 284 26.31 10.51 15.76
C PRO A 284 25.83 11.70 14.93
N VAL A 285 26.12 12.92 15.42
CA VAL A 285 25.63 14.19 14.83
C VAL A 285 25.99 14.33 13.35
N ALA A 286 27.17 13.83 12.94
CA ALA A 286 27.58 13.83 11.53
C ALA A 286 26.58 13.06 10.64
N TYR A 287 26.10 11.90 11.08
CA TYR A 287 25.12 11.11 10.35
C TYR A 287 23.72 11.71 10.39
N ILE A 288 23.38 12.45 11.45
CA ILE A 288 22.13 13.23 11.52
C ILE A 288 22.11 14.29 10.41
N PHE A 289 23.19 15.03 10.20
CA PHE A 289 23.25 16.00 9.09
C PHE A 289 23.39 15.31 7.73
N ALA A 290 24.15 14.21 7.63
CA ALA A 290 24.26 13.45 6.40
C ALA A 290 22.92 12.84 5.94
N ALA A 291 22.00 12.56 6.87
CA ALA A 291 20.64 12.10 6.59
C ALA A 291 19.83 13.08 5.72
N PHE A 292 20.25 14.34 5.62
CA PHE A 292 19.65 15.31 4.70
C PHE A 292 19.77 14.89 3.22
N ILE A 293 20.87 14.24 2.82
CA ILE A 293 21.10 13.81 1.43
C ILE A 293 20.04 12.80 0.97
N PRO A 294 19.85 11.64 1.64
CA PRO A 294 18.79 10.73 1.27
C PRO A 294 17.41 11.35 1.48
N ALA A 295 17.21 12.21 2.48
CA ALA A 295 15.95 12.91 2.67
C ALA A 295 15.59 13.81 1.47
N ALA A 296 16.54 14.57 0.94
CA ALA A 296 16.32 15.42 -0.24
C ALA A 296 15.96 14.60 -1.48
N MET A 297 16.57 13.42 -1.66
CA MET A 297 16.23 12.51 -2.74
C MET A 297 14.81 11.94 -2.57
N ILE A 298 14.46 11.58 -1.33
CA ILE A 298 13.15 11.04 -0.94
C ILE A 298 12.05 12.09 -1.09
N VAL A 299 12.31 13.37 -0.83
CA VAL A 299 11.34 14.46 -1.01
C VAL A 299 10.79 14.51 -2.43
N GLY A 300 11.61 14.20 -3.45
CA GLY A 300 11.13 14.13 -4.83
C GLY A 300 10.13 12.99 -5.06
N LEU A 301 10.32 11.86 -4.38
CA LEU A 301 9.42 10.70 -4.43
C LEU A 301 8.15 10.97 -3.61
N TYR A 302 8.30 11.48 -2.38
CA TYR A 302 7.19 11.82 -1.46
C TYR A 302 6.61 13.20 -1.67
N PHE A 303 6.97 13.90 -2.76
CA PHE A 303 6.26 15.11 -3.16
C PHE A 303 4.76 14.84 -3.38
N PHE A 304 4.41 13.57 -3.61
CA PHE A 304 3.06 13.07 -3.76
C PHE A 304 2.44 12.50 -2.47
N ASP A 305 3.18 12.50 -1.34
CA ASP A 305 2.88 11.62 -0.18
C ASP A 305 2.97 12.33 1.18
N HIS A 306 2.07 11.95 2.09
CA HIS A 306 1.63 12.87 3.15
C HIS A 306 1.92 12.44 4.61
N SER A 307 2.55 11.30 4.87
CA SER A 307 2.64 10.75 6.24
C SER A 307 4.02 10.22 6.64
N THR A 308 5.08 11.02 6.42
CA THR A 308 6.48 10.61 6.63
C THR A 308 6.97 10.73 8.07
N LEU A 309 6.58 11.78 8.80
CA LEU A 309 7.11 12.08 10.14
C LEU A 309 6.73 11.04 11.20
N ALA A 310 5.44 10.73 11.30
CA ALA A 310 4.94 9.82 12.33
C ALA A 310 5.45 8.39 12.12
N CYS A 311 5.43 7.90 10.88
CA CYS A 311 5.91 6.57 10.54
C CYS A 311 7.44 6.48 10.83
N GLY A 312 8.25 7.51 10.51
CA GLY A 312 9.69 7.53 10.82
C GLY A 312 10.08 7.56 12.31
N LEU A 313 9.34 8.29 13.16
CA LEU A 313 9.62 8.33 14.61
C LEU A 313 9.38 6.97 15.29
N ILE A 314 8.44 6.19 14.78
CA ILE A 314 8.09 4.86 15.30
C ILE A 314 9.05 3.78 14.75
N GLY A 315 9.85 4.10 13.73
CA GLY A 315 10.70 3.13 13.03
C GLY A 315 9.97 2.38 11.90
N LEU A 316 8.79 2.87 11.52
CA LEU A 316 7.98 2.31 10.44
C LEU A 316 8.38 2.92 9.08
N PRO A 317 8.32 2.14 7.99
CA PRO A 317 8.58 2.68 6.66
C PRO A 317 7.47 3.68 6.31
N PRO A 318 7.76 4.88 5.77
CA PRO A 318 6.73 5.85 5.39
C PRO A 318 5.81 5.29 4.29
N SER A 319 4.53 5.60 4.41
CA SER A 319 3.53 5.21 3.41
C SER A 319 3.34 6.30 2.35
N ASN A 320 3.09 5.87 1.12
CA ASN A 320 2.83 6.71 -0.04
C ASN A 320 1.50 6.41 -0.75
N GLY A 321 0.99 7.35 -1.53
CA GLY A 321 -0.18 7.25 -2.38
C GLY A 321 0.05 6.21 -3.47
N VAL A 322 -0.66 5.09 -3.36
CA VAL A 322 -0.48 3.96 -4.26
C VAL A 322 -1.27 4.22 -5.55
N LEU A 323 -0.51 4.44 -6.63
CA LEU A 323 -1.03 4.80 -7.95
C LEU A 323 -1.99 3.79 -8.58
N PRO A 324 -1.80 2.45 -8.51
CA PRO A 324 -2.77 1.52 -9.06
C PRO A 324 -4.04 1.40 -8.19
N GLN A 325 -3.93 1.54 -6.87
CA GLN A 325 -5.03 1.27 -5.93
C GLN A 325 -6.04 2.43 -5.86
N SER A 326 -5.57 3.67 -5.88
CA SER A 326 -6.44 4.85 -5.77
C SER A 326 -7.46 5.00 -6.91
N PRO A 327 -7.11 4.75 -8.20
CA PRO A 327 -8.08 4.70 -9.29
C PRO A 327 -9.05 3.52 -9.20
N MET A 328 -8.60 2.36 -8.70
CA MET A 328 -9.48 1.20 -8.50
C MET A 328 -10.54 1.48 -7.43
N HIS A 329 -10.15 2.13 -6.33
CA HIS A 329 -11.07 2.59 -5.28
C HIS A 329 -12.13 3.54 -5.84
N THR A 330 -11.70 4.55 -6.61
CA THR A 330 -12.61 5.51 -7.25
C THR A 330 -13.57 4.83 -8.23
N LYS A 331 -13.08 3.89 -9.06
CA LYS A 331 -13.91 3.13 -10.01
C LYS A 331 -14.92 2.23 -9.30
N SER A 332 -14.53 1.55 -8.23
CA SER A 332 -15.41 0.68 -7.44
C SER A 332 -16.58 1.48 -6.85
N LEU A 333 -16.30 2.65 -6.27
CA LEU A 333 -17.33 3.56 -5.75
C LEU A 333 -18.22 4.15 -6.84
N ALA A 334 -17.67 4.46 -8.01
CA ALA A 334 -18.46 4.97 -9.14
C ALA A 334 -19.46 3.93 -9.69
N VAL A 335 -19.05 2.66 -9.75
CA VAL A 335 -19.94 1.55 -10.12
C VAL A 335 -21.05 1.39 -9.08
N LEU A 336 -20.71 1.43 -7.79
CA LEU A 336 -21.69 1.36 -6.70
C LEU A 336 -22.71 2.50 -6.78
N LYS A 337 -22.25 3.74 -7.00
CA LYS A 337 -23.13 4.90 -7.18
C LYS A 337 -24.08 4.70 -8.36
N THR A 338 -23.59 4.17 -9.47
CA THR A 338 -24.41 3.88 -10.66
C THR A 338 -25.48 2.83 -10.36
N GLN A 339 -25.13 1.76 -9.66
CA GLN A 339 -26.08 0.73 -9.25
C GLN A 339 -27.15 1.27 -8.29
N PHE A 340 -26.74 2.09 -7.31
CA PHE A 340 -27.66 2.71 -6.37
C PHE A 340 -28.65 3.65 -7.07
N MET A 341 -28.18 4.49 -8.00
CA MET A 341 -29.03 5.36 -8.80
C MET A 341 -30.02 4.56 -9.66
N LYS A 342 -29.57 3.48 -10.30
CA LYS A 342 -30.47 2.59 -11.06
C LYS A 342 -31.55 1.97 -10.19
N LYS A 343 -31.20 1.49 -8.98
CA LYS A 343 -32.17 0.91 -8.04
C LYS A 343 -33.21 1.94 -7.61
N LYS A 344 -32.77 3.16 -7.23
CA LYS A 344 -33.67 4.26 -6.84
C LYS A 344 -34.59 4.67 -7.99
N MET A 345 -34.08 4.72 -9.23
CA MET A 345 -34.89 4.99 -10.42
C MET A 345 -35.97 3.91 -10.65
N VAL A 346 -35.62 2.62 -10.50
CA VAL A 346 -36.58 1.51 -10.65
C VAL A 346 -37.64 1.54 -9.54
N GLU A 347 -37.25 1.78 -8.29
CA GLU A 347 -38.18 1.93 -7.17
C GLU A 347 -39.14 3.11 -7.38
N SER A 348 -38.60 4.28 -7.74
CA SER A 348 -39.41 5.48 -8.03
C SER A 348 -40.35 5.28 -9.22
N ALA A 349 -39.90 4.59 -10.27
CA ALA A 349 -40.75 4.22 -11.41
C ALA A 349 -41.85 3.24 -10.98
N THR A 350 -41.52 2.25 -10.16
CA THR A 350 -42.48 1.25 -9.65
C THR A 350 -43.55 1.90 -8.75
N GLU A 351 -43.16 2.82 -7.87
CA GLU A 351 -44.10 3.60 -7.04
C GLU A 351 -44.98 4.52 -7.88
N SER A 352 -44.41 5.17 -8.90
CA SER A 352 -45.15 6.06 -9.79
C SER A 352 -46.16 5.31 -10.66
N ILE A 353 -45.80 4.11 -11.15
CA ILE A 353 -46.72 3.20 -11.86
C ILE A 353 -47.87 2.77 -10.95
N LYS A 354 -47.60 2.47 -9.66
CA LYS A 354 -48.64 2.17 -8.67
C LYS A 354 -49.57 3.35 -8.39
N GLN A 355 -49.06 4.58 -8.52
CA GLN A 355 -49.82 5.82 -8.26
C GLN A 355 -50.51 6.41 -9.51
N LYS A 356 -50.39 5.78 -10.70
CA LYS A 356 -50.83 6.34 -11.99
C LYS A 356 -50.29 7.78 -12.23
N ALA A 357 -49.08 8.06 -11.77
CA ALA A 357 -48.45 9.37 -11.93
C ALA A 357 -47.97 9.59 -13.38
N THR A 358 -47.99 10.84 -13.82
CA THR A 358 -47.63 11.22 -15.20
C THR A 358 -46.10 11.24 -15.38
N ASP A 359 -45.57 10.98 -16.58
CA ASP A 359 -44.10 10.95 -16.84
C ASP A 359 -43.35 12.20 -16.34
N SER A 360 -44.00 13.36 -16.36
CA SER A 360 -43.47 14.63 -15.81
C SER A 360 -43.26 14.62 -14.29
N GLU A 361 -44.10 13.90 -13.54
CA GLU A 361 -43.98 13.77 -12.07
C GLU A 361 -42.89 12.76 -11.69
N ILE A 362 -42.62 11.79 -12.57
CA ILE A 362 -41.56 10.79 -12.41
C ILE A 362 -40.19 11.46 -12.49
N TYR A 363 -39.97 12.31 -13.50
CA TYR A 363 -38.70 13.04 -13.65
C TYR A 363 -38.48 14.12 -12.59
N GLY A 364 -39.53 14.68 -11.99
CA GLY A 364 -39.43 15.69 -10.92
C GLY A 364 -39.07 15.14 -9.53
N LYS A 365 -39.26 13.83 -9.28
CA LYS A 365 -38.99 13.17 -7.99
C LYS A 365 -37.63 12.45 -7.91
N ILE A 366 -36.97 12.23 -9.06
CA ILE A 366 -35.64 11.60 -9.17
C ILE A 366 -34.57 12.53 -8.59
#